data_AF-A0A4D4KWI3-F1
#
_entry.id   AF-A0A4D4KWI3-F1
#
_cell.length_a   1.000
_cell.length_b   1.000
_cell.length_c   1.000
_cell.angle_alpha   90.00
_cell.angle_beta   90.00
_cell.angle_gamma   90.00
#
_symmetry.space_group_name_H-M   'P 1'
#
loop_
_entity.id
_entity.type
_entity.pdbx_description
1 polymer ?
#
loop_
_entity_poly.entity_id
_entity_poly.type
_entity_poly.pdbx_seq_one_letter_code
_entity_poly.pdbx_strand_id
1 'polypeptide(L)'
;MAARIAGNPLTRGALSAEAQYAVFTNSTYDGLCYDAVQAARGLAASTPRVHFDEAWFAYARFHPLYAGRYGMSVGPDTFPGPDRPTVFATQSTHKLLAALSQSAMVHIKPAPRAPVEHDRFNEAFMMHGTTSPLYPMIASLDVATAMMDGPQGHWLIDEAVAEAVRFRQSVVRIGRRIKAAGDRPTWFFGIWQPETVTDPASGERLPFDEAPAELLRTDPSCWELEPDAEWHGFPGLSQGYCMLDPLKVTVTCPGIDASGRMADWGIPARVLTTYLATRHVVVEKTDGYTTLVLFSMGITKGKWGTLLDALMDFKALYDEDAPLDRVLPELVAAYPGRYTGRTLRELCQEMHDQLREVSLVQLLDTAFQELPEPVVPPQLCYQRLIRGGTERVRLSEAAGRVAAAMVTVTPPGIPVLMPGEGIGTPDGPLLRYLTALETFDRRFPGFRSETHGVTLDPETGDYLIECLSQGEEVPRAALGDARELAVPAPAAAPATAPAERP
;
A
#
# COMPACT_ATOMS: atom_id res chain seq x y z
N MET A 1 22.33 4.91 0.65
CA MET A 1 22.01 3.55 1.14
C MET A 1 23.14 2.92 1.94
N ALA A 2 24.39 2.84 1.43
CA ALA A 2 25.53 2.23 2.14
C ALA A 2 25.71 2.72 3.60
N ALA A 3 25.61 4.03 3.84
CA ALA A 3 25.68 4.58 5.20
C ALA A 3 24.54 4.10 6.12
N ARG A 4 23.31 3.92 5.58
CA ARG A 4 22.17 3.37 6.34
C ARG A 4 22.38 1.90 6.69
N ILE A 5 22.97 1.12 5.78
CA ILE A 5 23.33 -0.29 6.05
C ILE A 5 24.37 -0.33 7.17
N ALA A 6 25.49 0.39 7.01
CA ALA A 6 26.56 0.42 8.02
C ALA A 6 26.10 0.91 9.40
N GLY A 7 25.11 1.81 9.44
CA GLY A 7 24.51 2.30 10.69
C GLY A 7 23.46 1.40 11.32
N ASN A 8 23.00 0.34 10.64
CA ASN A 8 21.95 -0.52 11.17
C ASN A 8 22.51 -1.46 12.28
N PRO A 9 21.93 -1.47 13.49
CA PRO A 9 22.39 -2.31 14.62
C PRO A 9 22.53 -3.80 14.29
N LEU A 10 21.69 -4.33 13.39
CA LEU A 10 21.66 -5.74 13.02
C LEU A 10 22.82 -6.15 12.09
N THR A 11 23.64 -5.22 11.61
CA THR A 11 24.79 -5.56 10.74
C THR A 11 25.97 -6.18 11.47
N ARG A 12 26.07 -6.00 12.80
CA ARG A 12 27.22 -6.48 13.60
C ARG A 12 27.39 -8.02 13.58
N GLY A 13 26.33 -8.76 13.23
CA GLY A 13 26.34 -10.22 13.04
C GLY A 13 26.07 -10.68 11.61
N ALA A 14 26.05 -9.77 10.63
CA ALA A 14 25.74 -10.13 9.25
C ALA A 14 26.94 -10.84 8.58
N LEU A 15 26.66 -11.87 7.78
CA LEU A 15 27.68 -12.59 7.00
C LEU A 15 28.40 -11.68 5.99
N SER A 16 27.71 -10.67 5.47
CA SER A 16 28.24 -9.66 4.55
C SER A 16 27.54 -8.32 4.77
N ALA A 17 28.30 -7.24 4.60
CA ALA A 17 27.76 -5.87 4.61
C ALA A 17 27.14 -5.47 3.26
N GLU A 18 27.29 -6.30 2.22
CA GLU A 18 26.70 -6.05 0.90
C GLU A 18 25.24 -6.51 0.84
N ALA A 19 24.33 -5.58 0.52
CA ALA A 19 22.94 -5.92 0.30
C ALA A 19 22.80 -6.83 -0.93
N GLN A 20 22.24 -8.02 -0.71
CA GLN A 20 22.07 -9.02 -1.78
C GLN A 20 20.77 -8.88 -2.56
N TYR A 21 19.82 -8.10 -2.03
CA TYR A 21 18.45 -7.97 -2.52
C TYR A 21 17.85 -6.65 -2.06
N ALA A 22 17.07 -5.99 -2.92
CA ALA A 22 16.20 -4.88 -2.53
C ALA A 22 14.79 -5.14 -3.07
N VAL A 23 13.79 -4.96 -2.21
CA VAL A 23 12.37 -5.01 -2.57
C VAL A 23 11.82 -3.60 -2.62
N PHE A 24 11.00 -3.33 -3.62
CA PHE A 24 10.38 -2.04 -3.85
C PHE A 24 8.94 -2.26 -4.33
N THR A 25 7.95 -1.83 -3.55
CA THR A 25 6.54 -1.98 -3.93
C THR A 25 6.18 -0.93 -4.99
N ASN A 26 5.68 -1.38 -6.15
CA ASN A 26 5.31 -0.51 -7.25
C ASN A 26 4.17 -1.11 -8.11
N SER A 27 3.02 -0.46 -8.26
CA SER A 27 2.60 0.76 -7.59
C SER A 27 2.25 0.54 -6.12
N THR A 28 2.12 1.63 -5.36
CA THR A 28 1.54 1.57 -4.02
C THR A 28 0.06 1.16 -4.08
N TYR A 29 -0.49 0.83 -2.92
CA TYR A 29 -1.91 0.47 -2.79
C TYR A 29 -2.84 1.58 -3.35
N ASP A 30 -2.56 2.84 -3.01
CA ASP A 30 -3.33 4.01 -3.44
C ASP A 30 -3.02 4.49 -4.86
N GLY A 31 -2.19 3.75 -5.62
CA GLY A 31 -1.94 4.02 -7.03
C GLY A 31 -0.81 4.99 -7.31
N LEU A 32 0.19 5.09 -6.44
CA LEU A 32 1.42 5.82 -6.79
C LEU A 32 2.35 4.92 -7.59
N CYS A 33 2.56 5.27 -8.86
CA CYS A 33 3.38 4.56 -9.83
C CYS A 33 4.73 5.27 -10.01
N TYR A 34 5.81 4.61 -9.63
CA TYR A 34 7.16 5.18 -9.70
C TYR A 34 7.80 4.99 -11.08
N ASP A 35 8.77 5.83 -11.43
CA ASP A 35 9.71 5.54 -12.52
C ASP A 35 10.58 4.34 -12.12
N ALA A 36 10.29 3.17 -12.70
CA ALA A 36 10.96 1.93 -12.36
C ALA A 36 12.41 1.91 -12.84
N VAL A 37 12.72 2.62 -13.93
CA VAL A 37 14.09 2.71 -14.47
C VAL A 37 14.95 3.57 -13.57
N GLN A 38 14.46 4.72 -13.12
CA GLN A 38 15.15 5.59 -12.17
C GLN A 38 15.31 4.90 -10.81
N ALA A 39 14.25 4.24 -10.31
CA ALA A 39 14.33 3.46 -9.07
C ALA A 39 15.38 2.35 -9.16
N ALA A 40 15.38 1.58 -10.24
CA ALA A 40 16.38 0.53 -10.46
C ALA A 40 17.81 1.10 -10.53
N ARG A 41 18.03 2.24 -11.18
CA ARG A 41 19.35 2.92 -11.23
C ARG A 41 19.82 3.31 -9.83
N GLY A 42 18.93 3.87 -9.01
CA GLY A 42 19.25 4.23 -7.62
C GLY A 42 19.61 3.03 -6.75
N LEU A 43 18.87 1.92 -6.90
CA LEU A 43 19.07 0.70 -6.10
C LEU A 43 20.26 -0.14 -6.58
N ALA A 44 20.54 -0.17 -7.88
CA ALA A 44 21.61 -0.96 -8.48
C ALA A 44 22.99 -0.62 -7.91
N ALA A 45 23.22 0.61 -7.44
CA ALA A 45 24.47 0.98 -6.78
C ALA A 45 24.72 0.18 -5.49
N SER A 46 23.68 -0.39 -4.88
CA SER A 46 23.76 -1.05 -3.56
C SER A 46 23.46 -2.55 -3.60
N THR A 47 22.74 -3.05 -4.60
CA THR A 47 22.38 -4.46 -4.74
C THR A 47 22.46 -4.90 -6.20
N PRO A 48 22.88 -6.15 -6.48
CA PRO A 48 22.83 -6.68 -7.83
C PRO A 48 21.44 -7.23 -8.22
N ARG A 49 20.48 -7.27 -7.28
CA ARG A 49 19.11 -7.79 -7.48
C ARG A 49 18.08 -6.79 -6.97
N VAL A 50 17.13 -6.43 -7.84
CA VAL A 50 16.02 -5.53 -7.51
C VAL A 50 14.71 -6.25 -7.78
N HIS A 51 13.81 -6.23 -6.81
CA HIS A 51 12.49 -6.85 -6.89
C HIS A 51 11.41 -5.79 -6.77
N PHE A 52 10.68 -5.61 -7.86
CA PHE A 52 9.45 -4.83 -7.87
C PHE A 52 8.30 -5.69 -7.38
N ASP A 53 7.73 -5.36 -6.23
CA ASP A 53 6.46 -5.96 -5.83
C ASP A 53 5.32 -5.23 -6.52
N GLU A 54 4.88 -5.80 -7.64
CA GLU A 54 3.85 -5.28 -8.55
C GLU A 54 2.52 -6.00 -8.38
N ALA A 55 2.23 -6.48 -7.17
CA ALA A 55 1.00 -7.22 -6.89
C ALA A 55 -0.25 -6.47 -7.37
N TRP A 56 -0.27 -5.14 -7.24
CA TRP A 56 -1.35 -4.24 -7.62
C TRP A 56 -1.22 -3.62 -9.03
N PHE A 57 -0.27 -4.07 -9.86
CA PHE A 57 0.13 -3.33 -11.06
C PHE A 57 0.45 -4.22 -12.28
N ALA A 58 -0.12 -5.43 -12.31
CA ALA A 58 0.14 -6.43 -13.34
C ALA A 58 -0.25 -6.00 -14.78
N TYR A 59 -1.12 -5.01 -14.93
CA TYR A 59 -1.58 -4.49 -16.23
C TYR A 59 -0.68 -3.44 -16.87
N ALA A 60 0.29 -2.88 -16.13
CA ALA A 60 1.03 -1.70 -16.53
C ALA A 60 1.71 -1.84 -17.90
N ARG A 61 2.23 -3.03 -18.21
CA ARG A 61 2.90 -3.33 -19.48
C ARG A 61 2.01 -3.13 -20.70
N PHE A 62 0.69 -3.26 -20.56
CA PHE A 62 -0.24 -3.32 -21.69
C PHE A 62 -0.83 -1.96 -22.06
N HIS A 63 -0.45 -0.88 -21.38
CA HIS A 63 -0.98 0.45 -21.64
C HIS A 63 0.12 1.53 -21.71
N PRO A 64 0.18 2.36 -22.78
CA PRO A 64 1.23 3.36 -22.99
C PRO A 64 1.43 4.35 -21.84
N LEU A 65 0.36 4.72 -21.12
CA LEU A 65 0.43 5.59 -19.93
C LEU A 65 1.48 5.15 -18.89
N TYR A 66 1.75 3.84 -18.77
CA TYR A 66 2.66 3.32 -17.75
C TYR A 66 4.06 3.01 -18.29
N ALA A 67 4.41 3.51 -19.49
CA ALA A 67 5.73 3.31 -20.07
C ALA A 67 6.84 3.69 -19.09
N GLY A 68 7.82 2.80 -18.87
CA GLY A 68 8.93 3.03 -17.94
C GLY A 68 8.58 2.91 -16.44
N ARG A 69 7.30 2.69 -16.09
CA ARG A 69 6.83 2.69 -14.69
C ARG A 69 6.66 1.31 -14.07
N TYR A 70 7.11 0.24 -14.72
CA TYR A 70 7.02 -1.15 -14.22
C TYR A 70 8.37 -1.88 -14.33
N GLY A 71 8.64 -2.85 -13.46
CA GLY A 71 9.93 -3.54 -13.33
C GLY A 71 10.40 -4.20 -14.61
N MET A 72 9.50 -4.82 -15.37
CA MET A 72 9.85 -5.42 -16.67
C MET A 72 10.22 -4.40 -17.76
N SER A 73 10.06 -3.09 -17.51
CA SER A 73 10.59 -2.02 -18.39
C SER A 73 12.10 -1.80 -18.21
N VAL A 74 12.68 -2.26 -17.09
CA VAL A 74 14.12 -2.16 -16.80
C VAL A 74 14.86 -3.24 -17.58
N GLY A 75 15.55 -2.87 -18.66
CA GLY A 75 16.22 -3.82 -19.55
C GLY A 75 17.44 -3.22 -20.24
N PRO A 76 18.06 -3.94 -21.20
CA PRO A 76 19.20 -3.46 -21.97
C PRO A 76 18.99 -2.09 -22.63
N ASP A 77 17.79 -1.83 -23.13
CA ASP A 77 17.49 -0.62 -23.87
C ASP A 77 17.31 0.60 -22.95
N THR A 78 16.84 0.38 -21.72
CA THR A 78 16.53 1.46 -20.75
C THR A 78 17.61 1.63 -19.67
N PHE A 79 18.38 0.57 -19.40
CA PHE A 79 19.52 0.55 -18.48
C PHE A 79 20.64 -0.32 -19.07
N PRO A 80 21.46 0.24 -19.98
CA PRO A 80 22.60 -0.46 -20.56
C PRO A 80 23.76 -0.57 -19.57
N GLY A 81 24.68 -1.50 -19.84
CA GLY A 81 25.93 -1.65 -19.11
C GLY A 81 25.96 -2.77 -18.07
N PRO A 82 27.14 -3.04 -17.50
CA PRO A 82 27.37 -4.16 -16.59
C PRO A 82 26.71 -3.99 -15.22
N ASP A 83 26.38 -2.75 -14.83
CA ASP A 83 25.79 -2.44 -13.51
C ASP A 83 24.29 -2.74 -13.43
N ARG A 84 23.63 -3.04 -14.55
CA ARG A 84 22.20 -3.36 -14.55
C ARG A 84 21.92 -4.53 -13.58
N PRO A 85 20.96 -4.39 -12.65
CA PRO A 85 20.61 -5.46 -11.73
C PRO A 85 19.79 -6.52 -12.45
N THR A 86 19.78 -7.73 -11.89
CA THR A 86 18.72 -8.69 -12.21
C THR A 86 17.42 -8.19 -11.60
N VAL A 87 16.36 -8.18 -12.41
CA VAL A 87 15.07 -7.64 -12.00
C VAL A 87 14.05 -8.76 -11.81
N PHE A 88 13.36 -8.73 -10.68
CA PHE A 88 12.20 -9.57 -10.39
C PHE A 88 10.96 -8.68 -10.35
N ALA A 89 9.83 -9.17 -10.85
CA ALA A 89 8.53 -8.55 -10.65
C ALA A 89 7.53 -9.60 -10.17
N THR A 90 6.91 -9.39 -9.00
CA THR A 90 5.84 -10.25 -8.49
C THR A 90 4.49 -9.62 -8.76
N GLN A 91 3.59 -10.35 -9.39
CA GLN A 91 2.28 -9.84 -9.79
C GLN A 91 1.19 -10.79 -9.30
N SER A 92 0.22 -10.26 -8.54
CA SER A 92 -0.96 -11.02 -8.14
C SER A 92 -1.99 -10.93 -9.26
N THR A 93 -1.97 -11.91 -10.16
CA THR A 93 -2.82 -11.91 -11.37
C THR A 93 -4.30 -11.75 -11.01
N HIS A 94 -4.75 -12.34 -9.91
CA HIS A 94 -6.14 -12.25 -9.46
C HIS A 94 -6.58 -10.88 -8.90
N LYS A 95 -5.65 -9.95 -8.64
CA LYS A 95 -6.02 -8.63 -8.11
C LYS A 95 -6.64 -7.76 -9.20
N LEU A 96 -5.89 -7.52 -10.27
CA LEU A 96 -6.30 -6.56 -11.33
C LEU A 96 -6.16 -7.11 -12.76
N LEU A 97 -5.86 -8.41 -12.92
CA LEU A 97 -6.08 -9.16 -14.15
C LEU A 97 -7.17 -10.23 -13.90
N ALA A 98 -7.49 -11.02 -14.93
CA ALA A 98 -8.54 -12.03 -14.87
C ALA A 98 -7.99 -13.42 -14.49
N ALA A 99 -7.80 -13.68 -13.19
CA ALA A 99 -7.42 -14.99 -12.68
C ALA A 99 -8.10 -15.32 -11.34
N LEU A 100 -8.13 -16.60 -10.96
CA LEU A 100 -8.68 -17.04 -9.68
C LEU A 100 -7.79 -16.59 -8.51
N SER A 101 -8.39 -16.28 -7.36
CA SER A 101 -7.67 -15.94 -6.12
C SER A 101 -6.54 -16.93 -5.82
N GLN A 102 -5.47 -16.43 -5.20
CA GLN A 102 -4.17 -17.13 -5.01
C GLN A 102 -3.31 -17.30 -6.28
N SER A 103 -3.81 -16.98 -7.48
CA SER A 103 -3.00 -17.05 -8.70
C SER A 103 -2.10 -15.83 -8.84
N ALA A 104 -0.80 -16.05 -9.04
CA ALA A 104 0.23 -15.02 -9.15
C ALA A 104 1.37 -15.47 -10.08
N MET A 105 2.16 -14.51 -10.56
CA MET A 105 3.32 -14.74 -11.44
C MET A 105 4.57 -14.04 -10.89
N VAL A 106 5.72 -14.68 -11.08
CA VAL A 106 7.04 -14.07 -10.88
C VAL A 106 7.71 -13.94 -12.24
N HIS A 107 7.99 -12.71 -12.65
CA HIS A 107 8.71 -12.40 -13.88
C HIS A 107 10.16 -12.08 -13.56
N ILE A 108 11.09 -12.67 -14.31
CA ILE A 108 12.53 -12.52 -14.06
C ILE A 108 13.19 -11.99 -15.33
N LYS A 109 13.90 -10.88 -15.21
CA LYS A 109 14.76 -10.34 -16.26
C LYS A 109 16.22 -10.40 -15.78
N PRO A 110 16.97 -11.46 -16.13
CA PRO A 110 18.32 -11.66 -15.64
C PRO A 110 19.31 -10.65 -16.23
N ALA A 111 20.34 -10.33 -15.45
CA ALA A 111 21.51 -9.57 -15.86
C ALA A 111 22.80 -10.33 -15.52
N PRO A 112 23.90 -10.14 -16.29
CA PRO A 112 25.17 -10.82 -16.03
C PRO A 112 25.75 -10.60 -14.63
N ARG A 113 25.40 -9.47 -13.99
CA ARG A 113 25.85 -9.11 -12.63
C ARG A 113 25.30 -10.05 -11.54
N ALA A 114 24.12 -10.63 -11.74
CA ALA A 114 23.52 -11.59 -10.82
C ALA A 114 22.68 -12.60 -11.61
N PRO A 115 23.30 -13.57 -12.29
CA PRO A 115 22.57 -14.54 -13.09
C PRO A 115 21.59 -15.35 -12.23
N VAL A 116 20.49 -15.77 -12.85
CA VAL A 116 19.49 -16.65 -12.25
C VAL A 116 19.52 -17.96 -13.00
N GLU A 117 20.08 -18.98 -12.36
CA GLU A 117 20.07 -20.35 -12.87
C GLU A 117 18.70 -20.97 -12.59
N HIS A 118 18.10 -21.63 -13.59
CA HIS A 118 16.74 -22.14 -13.50
C HIS A 118 16.60 -23.15 -12.36
N ASP A 119 17.50 -24.14 -12.29
CA ASP A 119 17.39 -25.23 -11.31
C ASP A 119 17.49 -24.70 -9.88
N ARG A 120 18.40 -23.75 -9.65
CA ARG A 120 18.55 -23.11 -8.33
C ARG A 120 17.34 -22.28 -7.93
N PHE A 121 16.72 -21.59 -8.88
CA PHE A 121 15.49 -20.85 -8.62
C PHE A 121 14.32 -21.80 -8.38
N ASN A 122 14.27 -22.92 -9.12
CA ASN A 122 13.21 -23.91 -9.00
C ASN A 122 13.21 -24.59 -7.61
N GLU A 123 14.37 -24.80 -6.98
CA GLU A 123 14.44 -25.26 -5.58
C GLU A 123 13.72 -24.30 -4.61
N ALA A 124 13.91 -22.98 -4.78
CA ALA A 124 13.21 -21.99 -3.97
C ALA A 124 11.70 -21.94 -4.29
N PHE A 125 11.33 -22.10 -5.57
CA PHE A 125 9.94 -22.21 -5.99
C PHE A 125 9.24 -23.43 -5.36
N MET A 126 9.87 -24.60 -5.42
CA MET A 126 9.32 -25.86 -4.89
C MET A 126 9.27 -25.91 -3.36
N MET A 127 10.11 -25.14 -2.65
CA MET A 127 10.05 -25.00 -1.19
C MET A 127 8.74 -24.34 -0.70
N HIS A 128 8.13 -23.48 -1.52
CA HIS A 128 6.87 -22.79 -1.20
C HIS A 128 5.67 -23.31 -1.99
N GLY A 129 5.91 -24.05 -3.08
CA GLY A 129 4.89 -24.67 -3.90
C GLY A 129 4.28 -25.93 -3.27
N THR A 130 3.03 -26.22 -3.60
CA THR A 130 2.43 -27.53 -3.32
C THR A 130 2.82 -28.53 -4.40
N THR A 131 3.04 -29.80 -4.01
CA THR A 131 3.23 -30.91 -4.97
C THR A 131 1.96 -31.28 -5.73
N SER A 132 0.80 -30.76 -5.30
CA SER A 132 -0.51 -31.03 -5.87
C SER A 132 -1.24 -29.71 -6.16
N PRO A 133 -0.82 -28.96 -7.19
CA PRO A 133 -1.42 -27.66 -7.49
C PRO A 133 -2.85 -27.83 -8.04
N LEU A 134 -3.69 -26.83 -7.82
CA LEU A 134 -5.04 -26.80 -8.37
C LEU A 134 -4.98 -26.39 -9.85
N TYR A 135 -5.16 -27.36 -10.76
CA TYR A 135 -4.99 -27.12 -12.20
C TYR A 135 -5.88 -26.01 -12.77
N PRO A 136 -7.14 -25.83 -12.33
CA PRO A 136 -7.94 -24.67 -12.73
C PRO A 136 -7.30 -23.32 -12.42
N MET A 137 -6.53 -23.18 -11.33
CA MET A 137 -5.80 -21.93 -11.05
C MET A 137 -4.70 -21.70 -12.08
N ILE A 138 -3.94 -22.74 -12.43
CA ILE A 138 -2.92 -22.69 -13.48
C ILE A 138 -3.56 -22.35 -14.84
N ALA A 139 -4.69 -22.97 -15.17
CA ALA A 139 -5.43 -22.65 -16.39
C ALA A 139 -5.91 -21.18 -16.40
N SER A 140 -6.33 -20.64 -15.24
CA SER A 140 -6.72 -19.23 -15.14
C SER A 140 -5.54 -18.28 -15.39
N LEU A 141 -4.32 -18.65 -15.01
CA LEU A 141 -3.11 -17.90 -15.34
C LEU A 141 -2.83 -17.91 -16.84
N ASP A 142 -2.98 -19.07 -17.50
CA ASP A 142 -2.80 -19.19 -18.95
C ASP A 142 -3.81 -18.32 -19.71
N VAL A 143 -5.10 -18.40 -19.34
CA VAL A 143 -6.16 -17.54 -19.90
C VAL A 143 -5.86 -16.06 -19.67
N ALA A 144 -5.43 -15.66 -18.46
CA ALA A 144 -5.07 -14.28 -18.17
C ALA A 144 -3.96 -13.76 -19.10
N THR A 145 -2.96 -14.59 -19.41
CA THR A 145 -1.91 -14.22 -20.38
C THR A 145 -2.46 -14.06 -21.79
N ALA A 146 -3.30 -14.98 -22.25
CA ALA A 146 -3.91 -14.92 -23.58
C ALA A 146 -4.84 -13.70 -23.75
N MET A 147 -5.53 -13.28 -22.69
CA MET A 147 -6.34 -12.07 -22.69
C MET A 147 -5.50 -10.79 -22.85
N MET A 148 -4.26 -10.80 -22.33
CA MET A 148 -3.37 -9.64 -22.38
C MET A 148 -2.41 -9.63 -23.58
N ASP A 149 -2.27 -10.75 -24.28
CA ASP A 149 -1.46 -10.84 -25.50
C ASP A 149 -2.05 -9.92 -26.60
N GLY A 150 -1.21 -9.31 -27.43
CA GLY A 150 -1.67 -8.49 -28.57
C GLY A 150 -2.47 -7.21 -28.24
N PRO A 151 -3.13 -6.61 -29.25
CA PRO A 151 -3.87 -5.34 -29.11
C PRO A 151 -5.06 -5.40 -28.15
N GLN A 152 -5.64 -6.58 -27.91
CA GLN A 152 -6.78 -6.74 -27.02
C GLN A 152 -6.44 -6.44 -25.56
N GLY A 153 -5.21 -6.77 -25.11
CA GLY A 153 -4.76 -6.43 -23.76
C GLY A 153 -4.78 -4.92 -23.53
N HIS A 154 -4.30 -4.16 -24.51
CA HIS A 154 -4.39 -2.71 -24.50
C HIS A 154 -5.83 -2.20 -24.40
N TRP A 155 -6.74 -2.71 -25.25
CA TRP A 155 -8.13 -2.27 -25.24
C TRP A 155 -8.86 -2.55 -23.92
N LEU A 156 -8.60 -3.70 -23.29
CA LEU A 156 -9.19 -4.06 -22.01
C LEU A 156 -8.79 -3.09 -20.89
N ILE A 157 -7.52 -2.68 -20.87
CA ILE A 157 -7.01 -1.73 -19.87
C ILE A 157 -7.46 -0.30 -20.20
N ASP A 158 -7.39 0.11 -21.47
CA ASP A 158 -7.82 1.44 -21.92
C ASP A 158 -9.33 1.68 -21.68
N GLU A 159 -10.17 0.65 -21.81
CA GLU A 159 -11.59 0.75 -21.42
C GLU A 159 -11.76 1.01 -19.91
N ALA A 160 -11.00 0.32 -19.06
CA ALA A 160 -11.03 0.58 -17.62
C ALA A 160 -10.55 2.00 -17.28
N VAL A 161 -9.50 2.49 -17.97
CA VAL A 161 -9.00 3.87 -17.81
C VAL A 161 -10.07 4.87 -18.23
N ALA A 162 -10.76 4.62 -19.35
CA ALA A 162 -11.83 5.48 -19.84
C ALA A 162 -12.98 5.59 -18.83
N GLU A 163 -13.41 4.48 -18.23
CA GLU A 163 -14.48 4.48 -17.22
C GLU A 163 -14.03 5.17 -15.91
N ALA A 164 -12.78 4.98 -15.49
CA ALA A 164 -12.22 5.69 -14.34
C ALA A 164 -12.18 7.21 -14.59
N VAL A 165 -11.70 7.66 -15.74
CA VAL A 165 -11.69 9.08 -16.15
C VAL A 165 -13.10 9.65 -16.17
N ARG A 166 -14.08 8.94 -16.76
CA ARG A 166 -15.48 9.39 -16.78
C ARG A 166 -16.06 9.57 -15.39
N PHE A 167 -15.81 8.62 -14.49
CA PHE A 167 -16.25 8.72 -13.10
C PHE A 167 -15.63 9.94 -12.41
N ARG A 168 -14.30 10.09 -12.51
CA ARG A 168 -13.54 11.23 -11.96
C ARG A 168 -14.10 12.57 -12.42
N GLN A 169 -14.26 12.77 -13.74
CA GLN A 169 -14.83 14.00 -14.29
C GLN A 169 -16.29 14.22 -13.84
N SER A 170 -17.08 13.15 -13.72
CA SER A 170 -18.49 13.25 -13.31
C SER A 170 -18.64 13.73 -11.87
N VAL A 171 -17.83 13.22 -10.94
CA VAL A 171 -17.83 13.66 -9.53
C VAL A 171 -17.50 15.15 -9.42
N VAL A 172 -16.44 15.61 -10.10
CA VAL A 172 -16.04 17.02 -10.10
C VAL A 172 -17.13 17.92 -10.71
N ARG A 173 -17.70 17.54 -11.85
CA ARG A 173 -18.79 18.30 -12.50
C ARG A 173 -20.02 18.41 -11.61
N ILE A 174 -20.38 17.35 -10.89
CA ILE A 174 -21.51 17.37 -9.95
C ILE A 174 -21.25 18.32 -8.80
N GLY A 175 -20.06 18.25 -8.18
CA GLY A 175 -19.68 19.19 -7.11
C GLY A 175 -19.77 20.65 -7.58
N ARG A 176 -19.28 20.95 -8.79
CA ARG A 176 -19.39 22.29 -9.39
C ARG A 176 -20.84 22.71 -9.63
N ARG A 177 -21.69 21.83 -10.15
CA ARG A 177 -23.11 22.11 -10.38
C ARG A 177 -23.86 22.38 -9.08
N ILE A 178 -23.60 21.60 -8.03
CA ILE A 178 -24.17 21.82 -6.69
C ILE A 178 -23.78 23.21 -6.17
N LYS A 179 -22.49 23.57 -6.27
CA LYS A 179 -21.99 24.88 -5.86
C LYS A 179 -22.61 26.02 -6.67
N ALA A 180 -22.77 25.85 -7.98
CA ALA A 180 -23.32 26.86 -8.87
C ALA A 180 -24.84 27.07 -8.72
N ALA A 181 -25.59 26.01 -8.38
CA ALA A 181 -27.03 26.09 -8.17
C ALA A 181 -27.41 26.95 -6.97
N GLY A 182 -26.60 26.92 -5.90
CA GLY A 182 -26.82 27.73 -4.69
C GLY A 182 -28.14 27.44 -3.95
N ASP A 183 -28.76 26.28 -4.22
CA ASP A 183 -30.06 25.87 -3.70
C ASP A 183 -29.96 24.95 -2.46
N ARG A 184 -28.75 24.52 -2.11
CA ARG A 184 -28.44 23.58 -1.02
C ARG A 184 -27.00 23.78 -0.51
N PRO A 185 -26.58 23.14 0.60
CA PRO A 185 -25.19 23.19 1.07
C PRO A 185 -24.19 22.80 -0.04
N THR A 186 -23.15 23.62 -0.22
CA THR A 186 -22.26 23.57 -1.40
C THR A 186 -21.26 22.42 -1.42
N TRP A 187 -21.14 21.68 -0.31
CA TRP A 187 -20.18 20.58 -0.19
C TRP A 187 -20.56 19.39 -1.08
N PHE A 188 -19.55 18.69 -1.58
CA PHE A 188 -19.67 17.37 -2.19
C PHE A 188 -18.37 16.58 -1.97
N PHE A 189 -18.37 15.31 -2.32
CA PHE A 189 -17.15 14.51 -2.36
C PHE A 189 -16.19 15.04 -3.44
N GLY A 190 -14.90 14.92 -3.18
CA GLY A 190 -13.85 15.23 -4.15
C GLY A 190 -13.20 13.97 -4.70
N ILE A 191 -12.20 14.17 -5.55
CA ILE A 191 -11.33 13.11 -6.04
C ILE A 191 -9.90 13.58 -5.82
N TRP A 192 -9.05 12.67 -5.32
CA TRP A 192 -7.63 12.93 -5.23
C TRP A 192 -6.98 12.75 -6.61
N GLN A 193 -6.68 13.88 -7.24
CA GLN A 193 -6.13 14.01 -8.60
C GLN A 193 -5.73 15.47 -8.86
N PRO A 194 -5.02 15.77 -9.97
CA PRO A 194 -4.78 17.15 -10.39
C PRO A 194 -6.08 17.94 -10.60
N GLU A 195 -6.09 19.21 -10.17
CA GLU A 195 -7.22 20.12 -10.41
C GLU A 195 -7.29 20.57 -11.87
N THR A 196 -6.12 20.69 -12.50
CA THR A 196 -5.92 21.12 -13.88
C THR A 196 -4.89 20.23 -14.54
N VAL A 197 -4.97 20.08 -15.85
CA VAL A 197 -3.97 19.43 -16.68
C VAL A 197 -3.52 20.36 -17.79
N THR A 198 -2.32 20.16 -18.31
CA THR A 198 -1.79 20.92 -19.45
C THR A 198 -1.81 20.02 -20.67
N ASP A 199 -2.43 20.46 -21.76
CA ASP A 199 -2.33 19.78 -23.05
C ASP A 199 -0.95 20.06 -23.65
N PRO A 200 -0.08 19.05 -23.83
CA PRO A 200 1.28 19.27 -24.33
C PRO A 200 1.33 19.69 -25.81
N ALA A 201 0.27 19.44 -26.59
CA ALA A 201 0.22 19.86 -27.99
C ALA A 201 -0.06 21.36 -28.15
N SER A 202 -0.91 21.92 -27.30
CA SER A 202 -1.33 23.33 -27.36
C SER A 202 -0.68 24.22 -26.30
N GLY A 203 -0.18 23.64 -25.20
CA GLY A 203 0.25 24.34 -24.00
C GLY A 203 -0.92 24.88 -23.15
N GLU A 204 -2.17 24.58 -23.52
CA GLU A 204 -3.36 25.07 -22.82
C GLU A 204 -3.54 24.34 -21.48
N ARG A 205 -3.77 25.11 -20.41
CA ARG A 205 -4.09 24.58 -19.09
C ARG A 205 -5.60 24.52 -18.91
N LEU A 206 -6.12 23.31 -18.77
CA LEU A 206 -7.54 23.01 -18.69
C LEU A 206 -7.92 22.50 -17.30
N PRO A 207 -9.11 22.84 -16.76
CA PRO A 207 -9.63 22.13 -15.61
C PRO A 207 -9.80 20.63 -15.91
N PHE A 208 -9.47 19.76 -14.97
CA PHE A 208 -9.42 18.31 -15.21
C PHE A 208 -10.75 17.75 -15.77
N ASP A 209 -11.88 18.24 -15.27
CA ASP A 209 -13.21 17.81 -15.68
C ASP A 209 -13.68 18.40 -17.01
N GLU A 210 -12.94 19.34 -17.58
CA GLU A 210 -13.18 19.92 -18.91
C GLU A 210 -12.17 19.43 -19.94
N ALA A 211 -11.04 18.86 -19.49
CA ALA A 211 -10.03 18.28 -20.35
C ALA A 211 -10.60 17.16 -21.25
N PRO A 212 -10.17 17.06 -22.52
CA PRO A 212 -10.57 15.99 -23.41
C PRO A 212 -10.27 14.62 -22.80
N ALA A 213 -11.24 13.71 -22.80
CA ALA A 213 -11.06 12.37 -22.24
C ALA A 213 -9.92 11.60 -22.92
N GLU A 214 -9.67 11.86 -24.21
CA GLU A 214 -8.56 11.24 -24.95
C GLU A 214 -7.19 11.68 -24.43
N LEU A 215 -7.04 12.98 -24.11
CA LEU A 215 -5.82 13.51 -23.49
C LEU A 215 -5.53 12.79 -22.17
N LEU A 216 -6.54 12.73 -21.28
CA LEU A 216 -6.42 12.07 -19.97
C LEU A 216 -6.15 10.55 -20.07
N ARG A 217 -6.54 9.91 -21.18
CA ARG A 217 -6.32 8.47 -21.40
C ARG A 217 -4.97 8.15 -22.02
N THR A 218 -4.35 9.09 -22.71
CA THR A 218 -3.17 8.80 -23.54
C THR A 218 -1.91 9.49 -23.05
N ASP A 219 -2.03 10.60 -22.34
CA ASP A 219 -0.90 11.39 -21.90
C ASP A 219 -0.56 11.19 -20.41
N PRO A 220 0.62 10.65 -20.08
CA PRO A 220 1.02 10.41 -18.69
C PRO A 220 1.21 11.71 -17.88
N SER A 221 1.53 12.84 -18.52
CA SER A 221 1.75 14.11 -17.82
C SER A 221 0.49 14.62 -17.09
N CYS A 222 -0.70 14.21 -17.56
CA CYS A 222 -1.98 14.50 -16.90
C CYS A 222 -2.11 13.88 -15.50
N TRP A 223 -1.22 12.96 -15.15
CA TRP A 223 -1.27 12.18 -13.92
C TRP A 223 0.01 12.29 -13.10
N GLU A 224 1.02 13.04 -13.57
CA GLU A 224 2.26 13.23 -12.83
C GLU A 224 2.02 14.03 -11.56
N LEU A 225 2.72 13.65 -10.49
CA LEU A 225 2.78 14.44 -9.27
C LEU A 225 3.85 15.50 -9.46
N GLU A 226 3.44 16.65 -10.00
CA GLU A 226 4.30 17.82 -10.19
C GLU A 226 4.91 18.28 -8.86
N PRO A 227 6.20 18.63 -8.80
CA PRO A 227 6.79 19.18 -7.59
C PRO A 227 5.98 20.36 -7.04
N ASP A 228 5.80 20.39 -5.73
CA ASP A 228 5.10 21.44 -4.97
C ASP A 228 3.60 21.63 -5.32
N ALA A 229 2.99 20.74 -6.10
CA ALA A 229 1.55 20.82 -6.37
C ALA A 229 0.73 20.48 -5.11
N GLU A 230 -0.18 21.39 -4.72
CA GLU A 230 -0.88 21.29 -3.44
C GLU A 230 -1.82 20.08 -3.36
N TRP A 231 -2.36 19.61 -4.49
CA TRP A 231 -3.41 18.59 -4.53
C TRP A 231 -2.97 17.23 -3.96
N HIS A 232 -1.68 16.88 -4.06
CA HIS A 232 -1.19 15.56 -3.64
C HIS A 232 -0.58 15.55 -2.24
N GLY A 233 -0.21 16.70 -1.67
CA GLY A 233 0.26 16.78 -0.28
C GLY A 233 1.65 16.23 0.01
N PHE A 234 2.44 15.94 -1.02
CA PHE A 234 3.79 15.36 -0.87
C PHE A 234 4.87 16.41 -1.11
N PRO A 235 5.67 16.77 -0.08
CA PRO A 235 6.77 17.69 -0.25
C PRO A 235 8.00 17.00 -0.88
N GLY A 236 8.84 17.78 -1.59
CA GLY A 236 10.16 17.32 -2.02
C GLY A 236 10.17 16.26 -3.13
N LEU A 237 9.09 16.14 -3.90
CA LEU A 237 9.05 15.25 -5.07
C LEU A 237 9.96 15.77 -6.19
N SER A 238 10.62 14.84 -6.87
CA SER A 238 11.34 15.12 -8.11
C SER A 238 10.38 15.01 -9.31
N GLN A 239 10.55 15.90 -10.29
CA GLN A 239 9.73 15.89 -11.50
C GLN A 239 9.78 14.55 -12.23
N GLY A 240 8.63 14.07 -12.71
CA GLY A 240 8.49 12.81 -13.45
C GLY A 240 8.60 11.53 -12.61
N TYR A 241 9.07 11.63 -11.35
CA TYR A 241 9.37 10.46 -10.53
C TYR A 241 8.14 9.62 -10.20
N CYS A 242 7.00 10.26 -9.97
CA CYS A 242 5.76 9.60 -9.54
C CYS A 242 4.57 10.04 -10.39
N MET A 243 3.67 9.09 -10.65
CA MET A 243 2.41 9.30 -11.35
C MET A 243 1.27 8.64 -10.59
N LEU A 244 0.09 9.24 -10.62
CA LEU A 244 -1.14 8.65 -10.12
C LEU A 244 -1.72 7.68 -11.13
N ASP A 245 -2.02 6.46 -10.71
CA ASP A 245 -2.73 5.46 -11.50
C ASP A 245 -4.19 5.91 -11.72
N PRO A 246 -4.63 6.13 -12.97
CA PRO A 246 -6.02 6.50 -13.26
C PRO A 246 -7.04 5.50 -12.70
N LEU A 247 -6.69 4.21 -12.65
CA LEU A 247 -7.56 3.11 -12.23
C LEU A 247 -7.74 3.03 -10.70
N LYS A 248 -6.92 3.73 -9.94
CA LYS A 248 -6.98 3.79 -8.47
C LYS A 248 -7.66 5.08 -8.06
N VAL A 249 -8.99 5.06 -7.99
CA VAL A 249 -9.79 6.27 -7.76
C VAL A 249 -10.02 6.48 -6.28
N THR A 250 -9.31 7.45 -5.71
CA THR A 250 -9.48 7.86 -4.32
C THR A 250 -10.52 8.97 -4.23
N VAL A 251 -11.69 8.66 -3.66
CA VAL A 251 -12.75 9.63 -3.35
C VAL A 251 -12.42 10.29 -2.02
N THR A 252 -12.47 11.63 -1.97
CA THR A 252 -12.17 12.42 -0.76
C THR A 252 -13.45 12.91 -0.11
N CYS A 253 -13.51 12.82 1.21
CA CYS A 253 -14.58 13.37 2.03
C CYS A 253 -14.15 14.74 2.59
N PRO A 254 -15.09 15.67 2.84
CA PRO A 254 -14.79 16.92 3.54
C PRO A 254 -14.21 16.66 4.94
N GLY A 255 -13.29 17.51 5.38
CA GLY A 255 -12.79 17.50 6.76
C GLY A 255 -11.28 17.69 6.87
N ILE A 256 -10.53 17.36 5.82
CA ILE A 256 -9.08 17.57 5.76
C ILE A 256 -8.68 17.97 4.34
N ASP A 257 -7.68 18.82 4.20
CA ASP A 257 -7.03 19.06 2.91
C ASP A 257 -5.76 18.21 2.73
N ALA A 258 -5.18 18.24 1.53
CA ALA A 258 -3.99 17.46 1.20
C ALA A 258 -2.74 17.87 2.01
N SER A 259 -2.72 19.06 2.62
CA SER A 259 -1.64 19.48 3.53
C SER A 259 -1.79 18.93 4.96
N GLY A 260 -2.88 18.20 5.23
CA GLY A 260 -3.20 17.66 6.54
C GLY A 260 -3.91 18.66 7.47
N ARG A 261 -4.33 19.82 6.96
CA ARG A 261 -5.07 20.81 7.77
C ARG A 261 -6.53 20.40 7.87
N MET A 262 -6.96 20.19 9.11
CA MET A 262 -8.33 19.80 9.46
C MET A 262 -9.25 21.02 9.44
N ALA A 263 -10.45 20.85 8.91
CA ALA A 263 -11.52 21.84 8.95
C ALA A 263 -12.22 21.86 10.33
N ASP A 264 -13.24 22.71 10.49
CA ASP A 264 -14.11 22.74 11.68
C ASP A 264 -15.24 21.70 11.64
N TRP A 265 -15.49 21.13 10.47
CA TRP A 265 -16.48 20.08 10.26
C TRP A 265 -15.96 19.11 9.20
N GLY A 266 -16.44 17.87 9.24
CA GLY A 266 -16.04 16.87 8.27
C GLY A 266 -16.93 15.64 8.27
N ILE A 267 -16.73 14.81 7.26
CA ILE A 267 -17.39 13.52 7.09
C ILE A 267 -16.28 12.47 7.09
N PRO A 268 -16.07 11.75 8.21
CA PRO A 268 -15.10 10.67 8.25
C PRO A 268 -15.49 9.58 7.24
N ALA A 269 -14.53 9.14 6.43
CA ALA A 269 -14.80 8.20 5.35
C ALA A 269 -15.35 6.86 5.86
N ARG A 270 -15.01 6.47 7.10
CA ARG A 270 -15.57 5.29 7.78
C ARG A 270 -17.11 5.32 7.79
N VAL A 271 -17.73 6.46 8.09
CA VAL A 271 -19.20 6.61 8.08
C VAL A 271 -19.77 6.42 6.68
N LEU A 272 -19.15 7.05 5.68
CA LEU A 272 -19.52 6.88 4.28
C LEU A 272 -19.45 5.41 3.87
N THR A 273 -18.35 4.72 4.21
CA THR A 273 -18.13 3.34 3.75
C THR A 273 -19.05 2.33 4.43
N THR A 274 -19.41 2.54 5.70
CA THR A 274 -20.46 1.76 6.36
C THR A 274 -21.80 1.97 5.67
N TYR A 275 -22.12 3.21 5.28
CA TYR A 275 -23.33 3.47 4.50
C TYR A 275 -23.30 2.81 3.11
N LEU A 276 -22.18 2.91 2.37
CA LEU A 276 -22.03 2.27 1.06
C LEU A 276 -22.22 0.75 1.14
N ALA A 277 -21.78 0.11 2.22
CA ALA A 277 -22.02 -1.31 2.46
C ALA A 277 -23.52 -1.66 2.55
N THR A 278 -24.36 -0.78 3.11
CA THR A 278 -25.84 -0.97 3.12
C THR A 278 -26.45 -0.94 1.71
N ARG A 279 -25.73 -0.36 0.74
CA ARG A 279 -26.09 -0.31 -0.68
C ARG A 279 -25.37 -1.39 -1.50
N HIS A 280 -24.73 -2.37 -0.85
CA HIS A 280 -23.90 -3.41 -1.48
C HIS A 280 -22.74 -2.86 -2.32
N VAL A 281 -22.23 -1.68 -1.95
CA VAL A 281 -21.02 -1.09 -2.53
C VAL A 281 -19.88 -1.27 -1.52
N VAL A 282 -19.02 -2.24 -1.80
CA VAL A 282 -17.80 -2.47 -1.02
C VAL A 282 -16.66 -1.70 -1.67
N VAL A 283 -16.05 -0.82 -0.91
CA VAL A 283 -14.84 -0.10 -1.32
C VAL A 283 -13.60 -0.94 -1.01
N GLU A 284 -12.50 -0.66 -1.68
CA GLU A 284 -11.26 -1.42 -1.51
C GLU A 284 -10.55 -1.04 -0.19
N LYS A 285 -10.44 0.26 0.09
CA LYS A 285 -9.82 0.78 1.31
C LYS A 285 -10.57 1.99 1.82
N THR A 286 -10.55 2.14 3.14
CA THR A 286 -11.08 3.31 3.85
C THR A 286 -9.99 3.89 4.75
N ASP A 287 -9.72 5.18 4.56
CA ASP A 287 -8.84 5.97 5.43
C ASP A 287 -9.67 6.88 6.36
N GLY A 288 -9.06 7.88 7.00
CA GLY A 288 -9.76 8.87 7.82
C GLY A 288 -10.78 9.69 7.02
N TYR A 289 -10.38 10.19 5.84
CA TYR A 289 -11.20 11.05 4.96
C TYR A 289 -11.18 10.64 3.49
N THR A 290 -10.63 9.47 3.17
CA THR A 290 -10.60 8.99 1.79
C THR A 290 -11.09 7.56 1.70
N THR A 291 -11.61 7.19 0.54
CA THR A 291 -11.92 5.81 0.22
C THR A 291 -11.45 5.48 -1.19
N LEU A 292 -10.80 4.31 -1.34
CA LEU A 292 -10.25 3.86 -2.62
C LEU A 292 -11.26 2.96 -3.32
N VAL A 293 -11.50 3.27 -4.59
CA VAL A 293 -12.30 2.46 -5.51
C VAL A 293 -11.41 1.99 -6.64
N LEU A 294 -11.37 0.68 -6.86
CA LEU A 294 -10.60 0.06 -7.93
C LEU A 294 -11.42 0.01 -9.21
N PHE A 295 -10.84 0.49 -10.30
CA PHE A 295 -11.31 0.21 -11.65
C PHE A 295 -10.48 -0.90 -12.27
N SER A 296 -11.13 -1.93 -12.76
CA SER A 296 -10.48 -3.08 -13.40
C SER A 296 -11.19 -3.44 -14.69
N MET A 297 -10.56 -4.31 -15.49
CA MET A 297 -11.14 -4.88 -16.71
C MET A 297 -12.45 -5.67 -16.48
N GLY A 298 -12.79 -5.98 -15.22
CA GLY A 298 -14.06 -6.63 -14.86
C GLY A 298 -15.23 -5.67 -14.66
N ILE A 299 -15.02 -4.35 -14.71
CA ILE A 299 -16.10 -3.37 -14.55
C ILE A 299 -16.86 -3.20 -15.85
N THR A 300 -18.19 -3.26 -15.77
CA THR A 300 -19.08 -2.94 -16.90
C THR A 300 -19.24 -1.43 -17.05
N LYS A 301 -19.36 -0.98 -18.30
CA LYS A 301 -19.59 0.44 -18.63
C LYS A 301 -20.74 1.03 -17.82
N GLY A 302 -20.49 2.18 -17.18
CA GLY A 302 -21.50 2.91 -16.41
C GLY A 302 -21.81 2.34 -15.01
N LYS A 303 -21.19 1.23 -14.57
CA LYS A 303 -21.41 0.69 -13.22
C LYS A 303 -21.07 1.69 -12.11
N TRP A 304 -20.12 2.59 -12.35
CA TRP A 304 -19.78 3.70 -11.44
C TRP A 304 -20.97 4.64 -11.19
N GLY A 305 -22.00 4.63 -12.03
CA GLY A 305 -23.25 5.34 -11.79
C GLY A 305 -23.97 4.91 -10.50
N THR A 306 -23.88 3.63 -10.13
CA THR A 306 -24.44 3.13 -8.85
C THR A 306 -23.70 3.72 -7.65
N LEU A 307 -22.37 3.83 -7.72
CA LEU A 307 -21.59 4.50 -6.67
C LEU A 307 -21.96 5.99 -6.61
N LEU A 308 -22.06 6.66 -7.76
CA LEU A 308 -22.40 8.07 -7.82
C LEU A 308 -23.80 8.38 -7.26
N ASP A 309 -24.79 7.52 -7.53
CA ASP A 309 -26.12 7.59 -6.94
C ASP A 309 -26.06 7.45 -5.41
N ALA A 310 -25.29 6.49 -4.89
CA ALA A 310 -25.10 6.31 -3.46
C ALA A 310 -24.42 7.52 -2.79
N LEU A 311 -23.44 8.15 -3.45
CA LEU A 311 -22.82 9.39 -2.97
C LEU A 311 -23.84 10.55 -2.91
N MET A 312 -24.69 10.67 -3.93
CA MET A 312 -25.75 11.70 -3.96
C MET A 312 -26.80 11.47 -2.86
N ASP A 313 -27.21 10.23 -2.63
CA ASP A 313 -28.16 9.88 -1.56
C ASP A 313 -27.54 10.09 -0.17
N PHE A 314 -26.28 9.69 0.06
CA PHE A 314 -25.59 9.99 1.31
C PHE A 314 -25.57 11.50 1.58
N LYS A 315 -25.26 12.31 0.56
CA LYS A 315 -25.32 13.77 0.70
C LYS A 315 -26.71 14.26 1.08
N ALA A 316 -27.76 13.76 0.43
CA ALA A 316 -29.13 14.16 0.76
C ALA A 316 -29.49 13.81 2.21
N LEU A 317 -29.16 12.60 2.65
CA LEU A 317 -29.37 12.15 4.03
C LEU A 317 -28.58 13.01 5.04
N TYR A 318 -27.34 13.35 4.71
CA TYR A 318 -26.51 14.23 5.54
C TYR A 318 -27.09 15.65 5.58
N ASP A 319 -27.54 16.18 4.44
CA ASP A 319 -28.14 17.52 4.32
C ASP A 319 -29.49 17.62 5.02
N GLU A 320 -30.24 16.51 5.16
CA GLU A 320 -31.50 16.39 5.91
C GLU A 320 -31.31 16.14 7.42
N ASP A 321 -30.09 15.86 7.88
CA ASP A 321 -29.80 15.33 9.22
C ASP A 321 -30.56 14.04 9.55
N ALA A 322 -30.56 13.10 8.61
CA ALA A 322 -31.32 11.87 8.77
C ALA A 322 -30.92 11.12 10.07
N PRO A 323 -31.90 10.52 10.77
CA PRO A 323 -31.63 9.76 11.98
C PRO A 323 -30.84 8.48 11.63
N LEU A 324 -29.94 8.04 12.53
CA LEU A 324 -29.03 6.93 12.24
C LEU A 324 -29.74 5.59 12.03
N ASP A 325 -30.95 5.39 12.55
CA ASP A 325 -31.76 4.20 12.31
C ASP A 325 -32.21 4.08 10.84
N ARG A 326 -32.40 5.21 10.16
CA ARG A 326 -32.65 5.26 8.71
C ARG A 326 -31.38 5.04 7.89
N VAL A 327 -30.25 5.58 8.35
CA VAL A 327 -28.99 5.58 7.57
C VAL A 327 -28.16 4.31 7.79
N LEU A 328 -28.00 3.88 9.03
CA LEU A 328 -27.15 2.77 9.48
C LEU A 328 -27.91 1.85 10.47
N PRO A 329 -29.01 1.20 10.05
CA PRO A 329 -29.88 0.42 10.94
C PRO A 329 -29.14 -0.71 11.69
N GLU A 330 -28.24 -1.42 11.02
CA GLU A 330 -27.48 -2.52 11.61
C GLU A 330 -26.51 -2.05 12.70
N LEU A 331 -25.89 -0.88 12.53
CA LEU A 331 -25.04 -0.26 13.54
C LEU A 331 -25.83 0.09 14.80
N VAL A 332 -27.01 0.71 14.63
CA VAL A 332 -27.88 1.07 15.74
C VAL A 332 -28.39 -0.19 16.46
N ALA A 333 -28.72 -1.24 15.72
CA ALA A 333 -29.15 -2.52 16.30
C ALA A 333 -28.01 -3.21 17.09
N ALA A 334 -26.77 -3.14 16.61
CA ALA A 334 -25.61 -3.72 17.28
C ALA A 334 -25.19 -2.95 18.54
N TYR A 335 -25.31 -1.61 18.53
CA TYR A 335 -24.88 -0.75 19.64
C TYR A 335 -25.95 0.30 20.01
N PRO A 336 -27.16 -0.13 20.45
CA PRO A 336 -28.28 0.78 20.69
C PRO A 336 -27.97 1.81 21.78
N GLY A 337 -27.27 1.40 22.86
CA GLY A 337 -26.85 2.32 23.92
C GLY A 337 -25.94 3.46 23.47
N ARG A 338 -25.27 3.33 22.32
CA ARG A 338 -24.36 4.33 21.76
C ARG A 338 -25.01 5.22 20.69
N TYR A 339 -25.88 4.65 19.86
CA TYR A 339 -26.34 5.30 18.62
C TYR A 339 -27.85 5.55 18.53
N THR A 340 -28.69 5.00 19.43
CA THR A 340 -30.13 5.27 19.41
C THR A 340 -30.42 6.76 19.62
N GLY A 341 -31.29 7.32 18.77
CA GLY A 341 -31.72 8.73 18.85
C GLY A 341 -30.71 9.75 18.32
N ARG A 342 -29.57 9.30 17.77
CA ARG A 342 -28.56 10.16 17.15
C ARG A 342 -28.84 10.38 15.66
N THR A 343 -28.29 11.45 15.11
CA THR A 343 -28.37 11.75 13.67
C THR A 343 -27.05 11.53 12.93
N LEU A 344 -27.11 11.54 11.60
CA LEU A 344 -25.92 11.39 10.75
C LEU A 344 -24.93 12.56 10.94
N ARG A 345 -25.39 13.82 11.06
CA ARG A 345 -24.46 14.94 11.27
C ARG A 345 -23.81 14.88 12.64
N GLU A 346 -24.56 14.53 13.68
CA GLU A 346 -24.02 14.37 15.03
C GLU A 346 -22.90 13.32 15.06
N LEU A 347 -23.09 12.17 14.41
CA LEU A 347 -22.08 11.13 14.34
C LEU A 347 -20.82 11.59 13.60
N CYS A 348 -21.00 12.19 12.41
CA CYS A 348 -19.89 12.69 11.61
C CYS A 348 -19.09 13.77 12.34
N GLN A 349 -19.78 14.74 12.96
CA GLN A 349 -19.13 15.81 13.70
C GLN A 349 -18.39 15.27 14.94
N GLU A 350 -19.01 14.39 15.73
CA GLU A 350 -18.35 13.83 16.92
C GLU A 350 -17.08 13.05 16.55
N MET A 351 -17.14 12.25 15.48
CA MET A 351 -15.95 11.54 14.98
C MET A 351 -14.90 12.49 14.41
N HIS A 352 -15.31 13.53 13.68
CA HIS A 352 -14.40 14.54 13.15
C HIS A 352 -13.66 15.27 14.29
N ASP A 353 -14.39 15.70 15.32
CA ASP A 353 -13.85 16.35 16.50
C ASP A 353 -12.86 15.44 17.23
N GLN A 354 -13.20 14.16 17.41
CA GLN A 354 -12.27 13.20 18.00
C GLN A 354 -11.00 13.05 17.16
N LEU A 355 -11.10 12.86 15.84
CA LEU A 355 -9.94 12.71 14.95
C LEU A 355 -9.04 13.95 14.99
N ARG A 356 -9.64 15.14 15.15
CA ARG A 356 -8.93 16.42 15.31
C ARG A 356 -8.27 16.53 16.67
N GLU A 357 -8.95 16.15 17.76
CA GLU A 357 -8.43 16.21 19.13
C GLU A 357 -7.25 15.26 19.34
N VAL A 358 -7.33 14.03 18.82
CA VAL A 358 -6.24 13.04 18.97
C VAL A 358 -5.12 13.22 17.96
N SER A 359 -5.25 14.14 17.00
CA SER A 359 -4.26 14.38 15.94
C SER A 359 -3.84 13.08 15.21
N LEU A 360 -4.77 12.16 14.97
CA LEU A 360 -4.45 10.79 14.53
C LEU A 360 -3.62 10.77 13.23
N VAL A 361 -3.93 11.67 12.29
CA VAL A 361 -3.20 11.82 11.01
C VAL A 361 -1.75 12.26 11.22
N GLN A 362 -1.51 13.20 12.13
CA GLN A 362 -0.17 13.71 12.44
C GLN A 362 0.65 12.67 13.22
N LEU A 363 0.00 11.96 14.15
CA LEU A 363 0.63 10.86 14.88
C LEU A 363 1.05 9.73 13.93
N LEU A 364 0.19 9.41 12.96
CA LEU A 364 0.49 8.42 11.93
C LEU A 364 1.70 8.83 11.09
N ASP A 365 1.72 10.06 10.58
CA ASP A 365 2.84 10.60 9.82
C ASP A 365 4.15 10.55 10.63
N THR A 366 4.10 10.99 11.89
CA THR A 366 5.26 10.94 12.80
C THR A 366 5.74 9.50 13.02
N ALA A 367 4.83 8.54 13.23
CA ALA A 367 5.17 7.14 13.43
C ALA A 367 5.87 6.49 12.21
N PHE A 368 5.61 6.98 10.99
CA PHE A 368 6.28 6.51 9.78
C PHE A 368 7.55 7.29 9.41
N GLN A 369 7.81 8.44 10.02
CA GLN A 369 9.06 9.19 9.87
C GLN A 369 10.09 8.83 10.95
N GLU A 370 9.64 8.59 12.17
CA GLU A 370 10.45 8.20 13.32
C GLU A 370 10.37 6.69 13.56
N LEU A 371 11.11 5.94 12.73
CA LEU A 371 11.06 4.48 12.73
C LEU A 371 11.55 3.88 14.07
N PRO A 372 10.88 2.81 14.56
CA PRO A 372 11.36 2.02 15.71
C PRO A 372 12.79 1.52 15.53
N GLU A 373 13.53 1.40 16.64
CA GLU A 373 14.89 0.86 16.61
C GLU A 373 14.85 -0.67 16.39
N PRO A 374 15.55 -1.21 15.37
CA PRO A 374 15.66 -2.66 15.21
C PRO A 374 16.64 -3.22 16.25
N VAL A 375 16.13 -4.06 17.16
CA VAL A 375 16.88 -4.63 18.30
C VAL A 375 17.38 -6.03 17.97
N VAL A 376 16.53 -6.86 17.37
CA VAL A 376 16.87 -8.23 16.96
C VAL A 376 16.32 -8.55 15.57
N PRO A 377 16.87 -9.55 14.85
CA PRO A 377 16.32 -9.96 13.56
C PRO A 377 14.90 -10.57 13.70
N PRO A 378 13.96 -10.29 12.77
CA PRO A 378 12.61 -10.86 12.80
C PRO A 378 12.57 -12.39 12.89
N GLN A 379 13.56 -13.07 12.32
CA GLN A 379 13.69 -14.53 12.37
C GLN A 379 13.88 -15.05 13.80
N LEU A 380 14.58 -14.30 14.65
CA LEU A 380 14.73 -14.65 16.06
C LEU A 380 13.38 -14.55 16.78
N CYS A 381 12.62 -13.48 16.54
CA CYS A 381 11.29 -13.32 17.13
C CYS A 381 10.36 -14.47 16.76
N TYR A 382 10.37 -14.88 15.49
CA TYR A 382 9.61 -16.06 15.06
C TYR A 382 10.03 -17.35 15.80
N GLN A 383 11.34 -17.58 15.99
CA GLN A 383 11.83 -18.74 16.75
C GLN A 383 11.39 -18.70 18.22
N ARG A 384 11.39 -17.52 18.85
CA ARG A 384 10.95 -17.34 20.24
C ARG A 384 9.45 -17.56 20.38
N LEU A 385 8.64 -17.02 19.45
CA LEU A 385 7.20 -17.24 19.41
C LEU A 385 6.85 -18.74 19.40
N ILE A 386 7.53 -19.53 18.58
CA ILE A 386 7.31 -21.00 18.51
C ILE A 386 7.73 -21.72 19.81
N ARG A 387 8.72 -21.19 20.54
CA ARG A 387 9.27 -21.81 21.76
C ARG A 387 8.60 -21.30 23.05
N GLY A 388 7.55 -20.48 22.95
CA GLY A 388 6.89 -19.88 24.11
C GLY A 388 7.72 -18.79 24.80
N GLY A 389 8.67 -18.18 24.08
CA GLY A 389 9.51 -17.06 24.55
C GLY A 389 8.87 -15.69 24.32
N THR A 390 7.55 -15.64 24.19
CA THR A 390 6.79 -14.41 23.95
C THR A 390 5.60 -14.33 24.90
N GLU A 391 5.14 -13.11 25.15
CA GLU A 391 3.97 -12.83 25.97
C GLU A 391 3.15 -11.68 25.36
N ARG A 392 1.84 -11.73 25.58
CA ARG A 392 0.96 -10.60 25.24
C ARG A 392 1.01 -9.57 26.35
N VAL A 393 1.25 -8.32 25.97
CA VAL A 393 1.39 -7.19 26.88
C VAL A 393 0.34 -6.15 26.52
N ARG A 394 -0.28 -5.52 27.53
CA ARG A 394 -1.15 -4.37 27.30
C ARG A 394 -0.36 -3.24 26.67
N LEU A 395 -0.99 -2.50 25.77
CA LEU A 395 -0.35 -1.39 25.08
C LEU A 395 0.24 -0.35 26.07
N SER A 396 -0.48 -0.09 27.16
CA SER A 396 -0.05 0.79 28.26
C SER A 396 1.19 0.30 29.03
N GLU A 397 1.52 -0.99 28.94
CA GLU A 397 2.65 -1.63 29.60
C GLU A 397 3.78 -2.01 28.61
N ALA A 398 3.60 -1.69 27.32
CA ALA A 398 4.48 -2.16 26.25
C ALA A 398 5.73 -1.28 26.02
N ALA A 399 5.83 -0.12 26.69
CA ALA A 399 7.00 0.73 26.60
C ALA A 399 8.28 -0.02 26.99
N GLY A 400 9.35 0.17 26.21
CA GLY A 400 10.65 -0.48 26.39
C GLY A 400 10.69 -1.97 26.02
N ARG A 401 9.57 -2.54 25.54
CA ARG A 401 9.53 -3.94 25.08
C ARG A 401 10.00 -4.07 23.63
N VAL A 402 10.24 -5.30 23.19
CA VAL A 402 10.56 -5.65 21.81
C VAL A 402 9.40 -6.43 21.23
N ALA A 403 8.90 -5.99 20.08
CA ALA A 403 7.82 -6.64 19.37
C ALA A 403 8.22 -8.05 18.94
N ALA A 404 7.38 -9.04 19.20
CA ALA A 404 7.60 -10.40 18.71
C ALA A 404 6.74 -10.72 17.48
N ALA A 405 5.69 -9.93 17.23
CA ALA A 405 4.85 -10.01 16.05
C ALA A 405 4.77 -8.66 15.33
N MET A 406 4.38 -8.71 14.07
CA MET A 406 4.16 -7.53 13.25
C MET A 406 2.86 -6.85 13.66
N VAL A 407 2.86 -5.53 13.80
CA VAL A 407 1.64 -4.72 13.96
C VAL A 407 1.40 -3.93 12.69
N THR A 408 0.24 -4.14 12.08
CA THR A 408 -0.19 -3.45 10.85
C THR A 408 -1.55 -2.84 11.10
N VAL A 409 -1.65 -1.52 10.93
CA VAL A 409 -2.91 -0.79 11.07
C VAL A 409 -3.44 -0.43 9.68
N THR A 410 -4.73 -0.62 9.44
CA THR A 410 -5.42 -0.13 8.25
C THR A 410 -6.36 1.03 8.62
N PRO A 411 -6.12 2.24 8.08
CA PRO A 411 -5.03 2.68 7.20
C PRO A 411 -3.68 2.88 7.94
N PRO A 412 -2.51 2.82 7.25
CA PRO A 412 -2.34 2.75 5.79
C PRO A 412 -2.28 1.31 5.25
N GLY A 413 -2.39 0.29 6.10
CA GLY A 413 -2.25 -1.12 5.71
C GLY A 413 -0.79 -1.54 5.53
N ILE A 414 0.15 -0.77 6.08
CA ILE A 414 1.59 -1.09 6.13
C ILE A 414 2.03 -1.27 7.59
N PRO A 415 3.06 -2.11 7.86
CA PRO A 415 3.50 -2.34 9.23
C PRO A 415 4.01 -1.07 9.90
N VAL A 416 3.43 -0.73 11.05
CA VAL A 416 3.95 0.34 11.95
C VAL A 416 5.02 -0.18 12.89
N LEU A 417 5.07 -1.52 13.06
CA LEU A 417 6.02 -2.20 13.92
C LEU A 417 6.31 -3.59 13.35
N MET A 418 7.59 -3.89 13.15
CA MET A 418 8.08 -5.19 12.69
C MET A 418 8.54 -6.05 13.88
N PRO A 419 8.48 -7.39 13.77
CA PRO A 419 9.07 -8.27 14.77
C PRO A 419 10.55 -7.95 14.96
N GLY A 420 10.97 -7.73 16.21
CA GLY A 420 12.35 -7.43 16.58
C GLY A 420 12.65 -5.95 16.75
N GLU A 421 11.69 -5.07 16.46
CA GLU A 421 11.79 -3.64 16.75
C GLU A 421 11.40 -3.31 18.20
N GLY A 422 12.10 -2.33 18.77
CA GLY A 422 11.82 -1.79 20.09
C GLY A 422 10.63 -0.83 20.05
N ILE A 423 9.69 -1.00 20.98
CA ILE A 423 8.45 -0.21 21.04
C ILE A 423 8.70 1.25 21.46
N GLY A 424 9.88 1.53 22.03
CA GLY A 424 10.30 2.87 22.42
C GLY A 424 9.75 3.29 23.79
N THR A 425 9.70 4.60 24.02
CA THR A 425 9.27 5.20 25.29
C THR A 425 7.75 5.35 25.37
N PRO A 426 7.15 5.51 26.57
CA PRO A 426 5.71 5.75 26.72
C PRO A 426 5.17 6.91 25.86
N ASP A 427 5.94 8.00 25.75
CA ASP A 427 5.60 9.18 24.94
C ASP A 427 6.13 9.10 23.50
N GLY A 428 6.62 7.93 23.08
CA GLY A 428 7.14 7.71 21.73
C GLY A 428 6.06 7.74 20.65
N PRO A 429 6.42 8.03 19.39
CA PRO A 429 5.46 8.24 18.30
C PRO A 429 4.55 7.02 18.06
N LEU A 430 5.12 5.82 18.07
CA LEU A 430 4.37 4.57 17.90
C LEU A 430 3.30 4.37 18.98
N LEU A 431 3.66 4.47 20.27
CA LEU A 431 2.72 4.25 21.37
C LEU A 431 1.67 5.36 21.44
N ARG A 432 2.03 6.61 21.15
CA ARG A 432 1.06 7.71 21.03
C ARG A 432 0.04 7.43 19.94
N TYR A 433 0.49 6.99 18.77
CA TYR A 433 -0.39 6.63 17.66
C TYR A 433 -1.32 5.46 18.01
N LEU A 434 -0.78 4.33 18.49
CA LEU A 434 -1.59 3.16 18.84
C LEU A 434 -2.56 3.43 20.00
N THR A 435 -2.18 4.26 20.97
CA THR A 435 -3.06 4.65 22.08
C THR A 435 -4.19 5.56 21.60
N ALA A 436 -3.90 6.49 20.69
CA ALA A 436 -4.92 7.33 20.04
C ALA A 436 -5.91 6.48 19.23
N LEU A 437 -5.40 5.46 18.52
CA LEU A 437 -6.21 4.51 17.77
C LEU A 437 -7.13 3.68 18.68
N GLU A 438 -6.58 3.11 19.75
CA GLU A 438 -7.34 2.36 20.76
C GLU A 438 -8.45 3.22 21.37
N THR A 439 -8.12 4.47 21.71
CA THR A 439 -9.09 5.44 22.27
C THR A 439 -10.22 5.72 21.28
N PHE A 440 -9.90 5.93 20.01
CA PHE A 440 -10.89 6.14 18.95
C PHE A 440 -11.80 4.92 18.78
N ASP A 441 -11.21 3.72 18.69
CA ASP A 441 -11.91 2.45 18.49
C ASP A 441 -12.85 2.10 19.66
N ARG A 442 -12.48 2.47 20.89
CA ARG A 442 -13.33 2.33 22.08
C ARG A 442 -14.51 3.31 22.05
N ARG A 443 -14.30 4.55 21.58
CA ARG A 443 -15.33 5.59 21.54
C ARG A 443 -16.39 5.33 20.45
N PHE A 444 -16.01 4.68 19.36
CA PHE A 444 -16.87 4.41 18.20
C PHE A 444 -16.99 2.92 17.86
N PRO A 445 -17.70 2.13 18.69
CA PRO A 445 -17.93 0.72 18.39
C PRO A 445 -18.64 0.54 17.04
N GLY A 446 -18.15 -0.38 16.21
CA GLY A 446 -18.61 -0.56 14.83
C GLY A 446 -17.80 0.20 13.77
N PHE A 447 -16.85 1.06 14.17
CA PHE A 447 -15.96 1.79 13.27
C PHE A 447 -14.47 1.52 13.51
N ARG A 448 -14.17 0.40 14.19
CA ARG A 448 -12.82 0.03 14.59
C ARG A 448 -11.87 -0.08 13.42
N SER A 449 -10.60 0.16 13.69
CA SER A 449 -9.55 -0.03 12.69
C SER A 449 -9.16 -1.49 12.63
N GLU A 450 -8.98 -2.00 11.41
CA GLU A 450 -8.41 -3.33 11.23
C GLU A 450 -6.94 -3.27 11.61
N THR A 451 -6.60 -3.88 12.74
CA THR A 451 -5.23 -3.88 13.27
C THR A 451 -4.74 -5.31 13.42
N HIS A 452 -3.92 -5.77 12.48
CA HIS A 452 -3.27 -7.07 12.56
C HIS A 452 -2.12 -7.00 13.57
N GLY A 453 -1.95 -8.05 14.38
CA GLY A 453 -0.94 -8.11 15.44
C GLY A 453 -1.40 -7.53 16.78
N VAL A 454 -2.59 -6.93 16.82
CA VAL A 454 -3.26 -6.52 18.05
C VAL A 454 -4.40 -7.48 18.34
N THR A 455 -4.51 -7.91 19.60
CA THR A 455 -5.69 -8.61 20.11
C THR A 455 -6.36 -7.75 21.17
N LEU A 456 -7.66 -7.96 21.40
CA LEU A 456 -8.37 -7.24 22.45
C LEU A 456 -8.44 -8.10 23.70
N ASP A 457 -8.13 -7.50 24.84
CA ASP A 457 -8.42 -8.08 26.15
C ASP A 457 -9.94 -8.28 26.27
N PRO A 458 -10.43 -9.51 26.53
CA PRO A 458 -11.85 -9.80 26.55
C PRO A 458 -12.59 -9.16 27.73
N GLU A 459 -11.87 -8.78 28.80
CA GLU A 459 -12.45 -8.16 29.99
C GLU A 459 -12.44 -6.64 29.91
N THR A 460 -11.30 -6.06 29.53
CA THR A 460 -11.11 -4.60 29.54
C THR A 460 -11.33 -3.96 28.17
N GLY A 461 -11.20 -4.73 27.09
CA GLY A 461 -11.13 -4.24 25.71
C GLY A 461 -9.79 -3.62 25.33
N ASP A 462 -8.75 -3.77 26.17
CA ASP A 462 -7.43 -3.16 25.93
C ASP A 462 -6.73 -3.81 24.75
N TYR A 463 -5.94 -3.03 24.03
CA TYR A 463 -5.04 -3.54 23.01
C TYR A 463 -3.91 -4.34 23.67
N LEU A 464 -3.76 -5.58 23.20
CA LEU A 464 -2.68 -6.50 23.58
C LEU A 464 -1.80 -6.75 22.37
N ILE A 465 -0.48 -6.59 22.54
CA ILE A 465 0.53 -6.86 21.51
C ILE A 465 1.53 -7.92 21.97
N GLU A 466 1.96 -8.76 21.04
CA GLU A 466 2.90 -9.85 21.31
C GLU A 466 4.33 -9.31 21.40
N CYS A 467 4.97 -9.49 22.55
CA CYS A 467 6.33 -9.03 22.84
C CYS A 467 7.23 -10.21 23.23
N LEU A 468 8.55 -10.05 23.11
CA LEU A 468 9.50 -11.00 23.70
C LEU A 468 9.37 -10.97 25.23
N SER A 469 9.39 -12.14 25.87
CA SER A 469 9.22 -12.28 27.32
C SER A 469 10.35 -11.61 28.12
N GLN A 470 10.01 -10.99 29.25
CA GLN A 470 11.04 -10.42 30.14
C GLN A 470 11.91 -11.52 30.76
N GLY A 471 13.24 -11.36 30.70
CA GLY A 471 14.21 -12.33 31.21
C GLY A 471 14.73 -13.33 30.16
N GLU A 472 14.23 -13.31 28.92
CA GLU A 472 14.97 -13.91 27.82
C GLU A 472 16.25 -13.10 27.58
N GLU A 473 17.42 -13.72 27.77
CA GLU A 473 18.65 -13.17 27.21
C GLU A 473 18.47 -13.09 25.69
N VAL A 474 18.33 -11.87 25.17
CA VAL A 474 18.67 -11.58 23.79
C VAL A 474 20.12 -12.03 23.64
N PRO A 475 20.40 -13.13 22.91
CA PRO A 475 21.71 -13.74 22.99
C PRO A 475 22.76 -12.72 22.57
N ARG A 476 23.71 -12.39 23.44
CA ARG A 476 24.92 -11.65 23.03
C ARG A 476 25.64 -12.36 21.87
N ALA A 477 25.44 -13.68 21.73
CA ALA A 477 25.93 -14.48 20.61
C ALA A 477 25.23 -14.19 19.26
N ALA A 478 24.00 -13.64 19.25
CA ALA A 478 23.37 -13.13 18.03
C ALA A 478 23.99 -11.78 17.58
N LEU A 479 24.79 -11.15 18.45
CA LEU A 479 25.58 -9.95 18.21
C LEU A 479 27.07 -10.24 17.92
N GLY A 480 27.41 -11.49 17.60
CA GLY A 480 28.70 -11.87 17.02
C GLY A 480 29.83 -12.09 18.04
N ASP A 481 29.91 -13.29 18.60
CA ASP A 481 31.23 -13.90 18.86
C ASP A 481 31.51 -14.83 17.68
N ALA A 482 32.33 -14.35 16.75
CA ALA A 482 32.83 -15.13 15.64
C ALA A 482 33.76 -16.24 16.19
N ARG A 483 33.19 -17.39 16.53
CA ARG A 483 33.97 -18.63 16.49
C ARG A 483 34.18 -18.97 15.03
N GLU A 484 35.42 -18.81 14.58
CA GLU A 484 35.92 -19.23 13.27
C GLU A 484 35.36 -20.60 12.89
N LEU A 485 34.36 -20.61 12.00
CA LEU A 485 34.12 -21.76 11.14
C LEU A 485 35.20 -21.71 10.07
N ALA A 486 36.29 -22.43 10.32
CA ALA A 486 37.35 -22.65 9.35
C ALA A 486 36.74 -23.18 8.04
N VAL A 487 36.71 -22.33 7.02
CA VAL A 487 36.45 -22.73 5.65
C VAL A 487 37.65 -23.57 5.20
N PRO A 488 37.50 -24.86 4.83
CA PRO A 488 38.62 -25.61 4.31
C PRO A 488 39.06 -24.98 2.98
N ALA A 489 40.36 -24.71 2.86
CA ALA A 489 40.96 -24.13 1.67
C ALA A 489 40.58 -24.94 0.41
N PRO A 490 40.36 -24.28 -0.74
CA PRO A 490 40.05 -24.98 -1.98
C PRO A 490 41.19 -25.93 -2.34
N ALA A 491 40.86 -27.20 -2.57
CA ALA A 491 41.81 -28.19 -3.05
C ALA A 491 42.45 -27.70 -4.35
N ALA A 492 43.78 -27.72 -4.40
CA ALA A 492 44.56 -27.36 -5.58
C ALA A 492 44.13 -28.22 -6.78
N ALA A 493 43.94 -27.57 -7.92
CA ALA A 493 43.63 -28.23 -9.19
C ALA A 493 44.70 -29.30 -9.52
N PRO A 494 44.32 -30.48 -10.03
CA PRO A 494 45.28 -31.48 -10.43
C PRO A 494 46.12 -30.96 -11.61
N ALA A 495 47.43 -31.08 -11.47
CA ALA A 495 48.40 -30.71 -12.49
C ALA A 495 48.17 -31.50 -13.78
N THR A 496 48.19 -30.79 -14.90
CA THR A 496 48.20 -31.34 -16.26
C THR A 496 49.48 -32.16 -16.47
N ALA A 497 49.33 -33.47 -16.70
CA ALA A 497 50.42 -34.32 -17.19
C ALA A 497 50.63 -34.10 -18.71
N PRO A 498 51.87 -34.10 -19.21
CA PRO A 498 52.16 -33.84 -20.61
C PRO A 498 51.86 -35.06 -21.49
N ALA A 499 51.59 -34.76 -22.77
CA ALA A 499 51.24 -35.70 -23.81
C ALA A 499 52.36 -36.70 -24.15
N GLU A 500 51.98 -37.95 -24.43
CA GLU A 500 52.76 -38.85 -25.29
C GLU A 500 51.84 -39.39 -26.40
N ARG A 501 52.25 -39.12 -27.64
CA ARG A 501 51.77 -39.79 -28.86
C ARG A 501 52.57 -41.07 -29.06
N PRO A 502 52.00 -42.04 -29.78
CA PRO A 502 52.63 -42.43 -31.04
C PRO A 502 51.87 -41.91 -32.28
#